data_AF-E6PHQ0-F1
#
_entry.id   AF-E6PHQ0-F1
#
_cell.length_a   1.000
_cell.length_b   1.000
_cell.length_c   1.000
_cell.angle_alpha   90.00
_cell.angle_beta   90.00
_cell.angle_gamma   90.00
#
_symmetry.space_group_name_H-M   'P 1'
#
loop_
_entity.id
_entity.type
_entity.pdbx_description
1 polymer ?
#
loop_
_entity_poly.entity_id
_entity_poly.type
_entity_poly.pdbx_seq_one_letter_code
_entity_poly.pdbx_strand_id
1 'polypeptide(L)'
;MTGIAALSFTLALGACSGNFASGGTAAPNGFTPPGGVGASPAANPAAPPSKTATRPTPPPGDTVTYPVSQAASGLRCPASKGFSCVLAFDLPTPSPTPSGSPSPGASGKPGSPTPSPSPSPTPTPTPTPTPSTSPSSSPSGSPSPQASATPAGPQMTLHIQALTSDAPPMVKPDTKSAGTVALVALRLTTSADTTIFGGARIAYTLPKAQIPGRGFAVQLFQEVHRKKKSVDTFIGTYDTSTLKGTTLTFSFVTPKLLVKKGETWLLVLYGDERPTTPSPSPSASASASASPAASASP
;
A
#
# COMPACT_ATOMS: atom_id res chain seq x y z
N MET A 1 24.28 24.60 46.05
CA MET A 1 24.20 24.65 44.58
C MET A 1 24.34 23.23 44.07
N THR A 2 23.23 22.55 43.86
CA THR A 2 23.20 21.11 43.53
C THR A 2 22.86 20.99 42.04
N GLY A 3 23.86 20.67 41.23
CA GLY A 3 23.71 20.57 39.78
C GLY A 3 23.01 19.27 39.39
N ILE A 4 21.83 19.40 38.78
CA ILE A 4 21.09 18.29 38.19
C ILE A 4 21.69 18.05 36.79
N ALA A 5 22.44 16.96 36.66
CA ALA A 5 22.97 16.50 35.38
C ALA A 5 21.82 15.91 34.54
N ALA A 6 21.47 16.59 33.44
CA ALA A 6 20.51 16.09 32.47
C ALA A 6 21.17 14.98 31.61
N LEU A 7 20.76 13.74 31.86
CA LEU A 7 21.09 12.57 31.04
C LEU A 7 20.22 12.57 29.78
N SER A 8 20.78 13.06 28.67
CA SER A 8 20.19 12.95 27.35
C SER A 8 20.31 11.51 26.83
N PHE A 9 19.21 10.76 26.85
CA PHE A 9 19.12 9.46 26.19
C PHE A 9 18.89 9.65 24.69
N THR A 10 19.94 9.45 23.90
CA THR A 10 19.85 9.37 22.44
C THR A 10 19.34 7.97 22.05
N LEU A 11 18.05 7.82 21.78
CA LEU A 11 17.52 6.59 21.19
C LEU A 11 18.03 6.45 19.75
N ALA A 12 18.93 5.50 19.51
CA ALA A 12 19.31 5.09 18.17
C ALA A 12 18.10 4.39 17.50
N LEU A 13 17.57 5.00 16.44
CA LEU A 13 16.59 4.39 15.55
C LEU A 13 17.29 3.29 14.74
N GLY A 14 17.34 2.08 15.30
CA GLY A 14 17.74 0.89 14.54
C GLY A 14 16.75 0.63 13.43
N ALA A 15 17.24 0.54 12.18
CA ALA A 15 16.43 0.02 11.09
C ALA A 15 16.01 -1.41 11.48
N CYS A 16 14.71 -1.65 11.67
CA CYS A 16 14.18 -3.00 11.85
C CYS A 16 14.34 -3.76 10.53
N SER A 17 15.53 -4.32 10.28
CA SER A 17 15.72 -5.36 9.29
C SER A 17 15.03 -6.62 9.82
N GLY A 18 13.73 -6.71 9.60
CA GLY A 18 12.99 -7.96 9.81
C GLY A 18 13.61 -9.08 8.98
N ASN A 19 13.33 -10.32 9.37
CA ASN A 19 13.98 -11.54 8.86
C ASN A 19 13.77 -11.83 7.36
N PHE A 20 13.10 -10.95 6.60
CA PHE A 20 13.02 -10.96 5.14
C PHE A 20 14.33 -10.42 4.51
N ALA A 21 15.48 -10.84 5.03
CA ALA A 21 16.76 -10.24 4.70
C ALA A 21 17.11 -10.46 3.22
N SER A 22 16.81 -9.45 2.39
CA SER A 22 17.53 -9.02 1.19
C SER A 22 18.09 -10.13 0.29
N GLY A 23 17.27 -11.12 -0.04
CA GLY A 23 17.51 -12.00 -1.19
C GLY A 23 17.08 -11.30 -2.46
N GLY A 24 17.71 -10.18 -2.81
CA GLY A 24 17.35 -9.35 -3.94
C GLY A 24 17.50 -10.08 -5.28
N THR A 25 16.47 -10.81 -5.71
CA THR A 25 16.30 -11.10 -7.14
C THR A 25 15.68 -9.85 -7.75
N ALA A 26 16.51 -9.05 -8.42
CA ALA A 26 16.04 -7.99 -9.31
C ALA A 26 14.89 -8.53 -10.18
N ALA A 27 13.83 -7.75 -10.32
CA ALA A 27 12.77 -8.04 -11.28
C ALA A 27 13.41 -8.28 -12.65
N PRO A 28 13.21 -9.43 -13.30
CA PRO A 28 13.75 -9.65 -14.64
C PRO A 28 13.00 -8.72 -15.60
N ASN A 29 13.68 -7.66 -16.04
CA ASN A 29 13.32 -6.96 -17.26
C ASN A 29 13.50 -7.94 -18.44
N GLY A 30 12.46 -8.68 -18.77
CA GLY A 30 12.53 -9.70 -19.81
C GLY A 30 11.19 -10.37 -20.07
N PHE A 31 10.22 -9.60 -20.55
CA PHE A 31 8.99 -10.16 -21.10
C PHE A 31 9.24 -10.51 -22.57
N THR A 32 9.61 -11.76 -22.86
CA THR A 32 9.52 -12.35 -24.20
C THR A 32 8.25 -13.19 -24.30
N PRO A 33 7.41 -13.00 -25.35
CA PRO A 33 6.22 -13.82 -25.57
C PRO A 33 6.60 -15.26 -25.99
N PRO A 34 5.70 -16.25 -25.84
CA PRO A 34 6.08 -17.66 -25.81
C PRO A 34 6.30 -18.23 -27.21
N GLY A 35 7.46 -18.87 -27.39
CA GLY A 35 7.75 -19.78 -28.48
C GLY A 35 8.44 -21.04 -27.95
N GLY A 36 7.75 -22.18 -28.06
CA GLY A 36 8.34 -23.48 -28.38
C GLY A 36 9.29 -24.18 -27.39
N VAL A 37 8.71 -25.20 -26.73
CA VAL A 37 9.26 -26.55 -26.45
C VAL A 37 10.66 -26.72 -25.82
N GLY A 38 10.68 -27.31 -24.62
CA GLY A 38 11.88 -27.91 -24.02
C GLY A 38 11.60 -28.44 -22.63
N ALA A 39 11.98 -29.69 -22.37
CA ALA A 39 11.39 -30.58 -21.38
C ALA A 39 11.71 -30.31 -19.90
N SER A 40 10.80 -30.81 -19.06
CA SER A 40 10.85 -31.00 -17.60
C SER A 40 12.10 -31.81 -17.15
N PRO A 41 12.52 -31.73 -15.87
CA PRO A 41 11.93 -32.68 -14.91
C PRO A 41 11.70 -32.16 -13.47
N ALA A 42 10.95 -33.00 -12.75
CA ALA A 42 10.77 -33.10 -11.29
C ALA A 42 9.74 -32.18 -10.62
N ALA A 43 8.50 -32.69 -10.64
CA ALA A 43 7.38 -32.29 -9.81
C ALA A 43 7.69 -32.44 -8.31
N ASN A 44 7.26 -31.46 -7.52
CA ASN A 44 7.01 -31.63 -6.09
C ASN A 44 5.48 -31.49 -5.87
N PRO A 45 4.83 -32.38 -5.11
CA PRO A 45 3.39 -32.59 -5.21
C PRO A 45 2.56 -31.58 -4.41
N ALA A 46 1.49 -31.11 -5.07
CA ALA A 46 0.19 -30.77 -4.50
C ALA A 46 0.15 -29.84 -3.27
N ALA A 47 0.16 -28.53 -3.52
CA ALA A 47 -0.62 -27.62 -2.68
C ALA A 47 -2.12 -27.96 -2.87
N PRO A 48 -2.90 -28.14 -1.78
CA PRO A 48 -4.32 -28.49 -1.89
C PRO A 48 -5.13 -27.36 -2.55
N PRO A 49 -6.22 -27.68 -3.26
CA PRO A 49 -7.08 -26.68 -3.88
C PRO A 49 -7.75 -25.83 -2.80
N SER A 50 -7.42 -24.54 -2.76
CA SER A 50 -8.10 -23.54 -1.94
C SER A 50 -9.61 -23.62 -2.18
N LYS A 51 -10.37 -23.86 -1.12
CA LYS A 51 -11.83 -24.01 -1.14
C LYS A 51 -12.48 -22.76 -1.76
N THR A 52 -13.48 -23.01 -2.59
CA THR A 52 -14.24 -22.00 -3.35
C THR A 52 -15.07 -21.17 -2.37
N ALA A 53 -14.54 -20.04 -1.90
CA ALA A 53 -15.30 -19.06 -1.14
C ALA A 53 -16.15 -18.21 -2.10
N THR A 54 -17.46 -18.25 -1.96
CA THR A 54 -18.38 -17.32 -2.62
C THR A 54 -18.10 -15.92 -2.09
N ARG A 55 -17.54 -15.04 -2.92
CA ARG A 55 -16.99 -13.75 -2.47
C ARG A 55 -18.12 -12.80 -2.01
N PRO A 56 -18.11 -12.32 -0.76
CA PRO A 56 -19.09 -11.35 -0.28
C PRO A 56 -18.90 -10.01 -0.98
N THR A 57 -20.01 -9.38 -1.35
CA THR A 57 -20.04 -7.98 -1.80
C THR A 57 -19.43 -7.10 -0.69
N PRO A 58 -18.43 -6.28 -1.00
CA PRO A 58 -17.71 -5.53 0.03
C PRO A 58 -18.62 -4.54 0.77
N PRO A 59 -18.44 -4.36 2.09
CA PRO A 59 -19.22 -3.42 2.86
C PRO A 59 -18.96 -1.96 2.40
N PRO A 60 -19.99 -1.10 2.37
CA PRO A 60 -19.93 0.24 1.77
C PRO A 60 -19.04 1.29 2.49
N GLY A 61 -18.20 0.91 3.46
CA GLY A 61 -17.28 1.83 4.17
C GLY A 61 -15.80 1.70 3.80
N ASP A 62 -15.43 0.65 3.07
CA ASP A 62 -14.02 0.32 2.78
C ASP A 62 -13.57 0.74 1.38
N THR A 63 -14.41 1.46 0.62
CA THR A 63 -14.16 1.88 -0.76
C THR A 63 -14.07 3.39 -0.89
N VAL A 64 -13.10 3.89 -1.66
CA VAL A 64 -12.97 5.31 -2.00
C VAL A 64 -12.53 5.48 -3.45
N THR A 65 -13.03 6.51 -4.12
CA THR A 65 -12.70 6.80 -5.53
C THR A 65 -11.99 8.15 -5.64
N TYR A 66 -10.91 8.17 -6.42
CA TYR A 66 -10.08 9.33 -6.68
C TYR A 66 -9.94 9.58 -8.18
N PRO A 67 -9.78 10.84 -8.63
CA PRO A 67 -9.30 11.10 -9.97
C PRO A 67 -7.86 10.59 -10.10
N VAL A 68 -7.52 9.99 -11.24
CA VAL A 68 -6.16 9.46 -11.50
C VAL A 68 -5.09 10.54 -11.32
N SER A 69 -5.39 11.79 -11.64
CA SER A 69 -4.46 12.93 -11.48
C SER A 69 -3.96 13.14 -10.04
N GLN A 70 -4.66 12.63 -9.02
CA GLN A 70 -4.22 12.72 -7.62
C GLN A 70 -3.24 11.62 -7.21
N ALA A 71 -2.98 10.62 -8.06
CA ALA A 71 -2.14 9.49 -7.71
C ALA A 71 -0.71 9.89 -7.32
N ALA A 72 -0.15 10.93 -7.93
CA ALA A 72 1.18 11.44 -7.62
C ALA A 72 1.27 12.08 -6.21
N SER A 73 0.16 12.68 -5.73
CA SER A 73 0.11 13.31 -4.41
C SER A 73 -0.14 12.31 -3.27
N GLY A 74 -0.49 11.07 -3.61
CA GLY A 74 -0.82 10.01 -2.65
C GLY A 74 -2.33 9.91 -2.40
N LEU A 75 -2.88 8.77 -2.78
CA LEU A 75 -4.26 8.35 -2.55
C LEU A 75 -4.37 7.76 -1.16
N ARG A 76 -5.23 8.34 -0.31
CA ARG A 76 -5.45 7.84 1.05
C ARG A 76 -6.43 6.67 1.01
N CYS A 77 -6.05 5.54 1.57
CA CYS A 77 -6.99 4.44 1.74
C CYS A 77 -7.94 4.74 2.91
N PRO A 78 -9.19 4.26 2.87
CA PRO A 78 -10.07 4.32 4.04
C PRO A 78 -9.44 3.54 5.19
N ALA A 79 -9.80 3.90 6.42
CA ALA A 79 -9.31 3.20 7.59
C ALA A 79 -10.19 1.97 7.88
N SER A 80 -9.58 0.79 8.03
CA SER A 80 -10.31 -0.45 8.33
C SER A 80 -9.61 -1.20 9.46
N LYS A 81 -10.32 -1.48 10.56
CA LYS A 81 -9.78 -2.15 11.78
C LYS A 81 -8.45 -1.57 12.30
N GLY A 82 -8.28 -0.25 12.23
CA GLY A 82 -7.06 0.44 12.68
C GLY A 82 -5.88 0.39 11.68
N PHE A 83 -6.09 -0.17 10.49
CA PHE A 83 -5.17 -0.07 9.37
C PHE A 83 -5.59 1.08 8.46
N SER A 84 -4.63 1.80 7.90
CA SER A 84 -4.84 2.76 6.81
C SER A 84 -3.64 2.75 5.89
N CYS A 85 -3.76 3.31 4.69
CA CYS A 85 -2.63 3.48 3.80
C CYS A 85 -2.63 4.78 3.01
N VAL A 86 -1.46 5.11 2.45
CA VAL A 86 -1.30 6.12 1.40
C VAL A 86 -0.55 5.46 0.25
N LEU A 87 -1.18 5.43 -0.92
CA LEU A 87 -0.64 4.86 -2.15
C LEU A 87 -0.35 5.97 -3.14
N ALA A 88 0.91 6.09 -3.55
CA ALA A 88 1.35 7.07 -4.54
C ALA A 88 2.02 6.38 -5.73
N PHE A 89 1.77 6.91 -6.91
CA PHE A 89 2.41 6.48 -8.15
C PHE A 89 2.94 7.69 -8.89
N ASP A 90 4.14 7.58 -9.44
CA ASP A 90 4.59 8.51 -10.45
C ASP A 90 3.73 8.31 -11.71
N LEU A 91 3.17 9.41 -12.22
CA LEU A 91 2.41 9.40 -13.45
C LEU A 91 3.21 10.11 -14.54
N PRO A 92 3.01 9.75 -15.83
CA PRO A 92 3.39 10.64 -16.92
C PRO A 92 2.78 12.00 -16.62
N THR A 93 3.60 13.04 -16.63
CA THR A 93 3.06 14.39 -16.82
C THR A 93 2.22 14.32 -18.11
N PRO A 94 0.91 14.61 -18.07
CA PRO A 94 0.10 14.58 -19.28
C PRO A 94 0.76 15.53 -20.28
N SER A 95 1.20 15.00 -21.42
CA SER A 95 1.73 15.84 -22.48
C SER A 95 0.65 16.85 -22.82
N PRO A 96 0.93 18.17 -22.81
CA PRO A 96 -0.09 19.16 -23.11
C PRO A 96 -0.66 18.82 -24.48
N THR A 97 -1.96 18.52 -24.55
CA THR A 97 -2.64 18.33 -25.83
C THR A 97 -2.35 19.60 -26.63
N PRO A 98 -1.76 19.52 -27.84
CA PRO A 98 -1.47 20.71 -28.61
C PRO A 98 -2.79 21.46 -28.78
N SER A 99 -2.92 22.58 -28.05
CA SER A 99 -4.06 23.48 -28.15
C SER A 99 -4.12 23.84 -29.63
N GLY A 100 -5.19 23.41 -30.29
CA GLY A 100 -5.33 23.47 -31.73
C GLY A 100 -4.80 24.80 -32.24
N SER A 101 -3.63 24.76 -32.88
CA SER A 101 -3.08 25.93 -33.54
C SER A 101 -4.13 26.35 -34.57
N PRO A 102 -4.68 27.57 -34.51
CA PRO A 102 -5.70 27.99 -35.45
C PRO A 102 -5.16 27.81 -36.86
N SER A 103 -5.84 26.98 -37.65
CA SER A 103 -5.51 26.71 -39.04
C SER A 103 -5.47 28.06 -39.80
N PRO A 104 -4.32 28.50 -40.32
CA PRO A 104 -4.26 29.73 -41.11
C PRO A 104 -4.95 29.47 -42.44
N GLY A 105 -6.09 30.15 -42.64
CA GLY A 105 -6.73 30.27 -43.95
C GLY A 105 -5.72 30.85 -44.96
N ALA A 106 -5.67 30.23 -46.13
CA ALA A 106 -4.74 30.56 -47.19
C ALA A 106 -4.93 31.98 -47.74
N SER A 107 -3.80 32.51 -48.22
CA SER A 107 -3.63 33.54 -49.27
C SER A 107 -3.44 34.99 -48.81
N GLY A 108 -2.20 35.47 -48.94
CA GLY A 108 -1.93 36.91 -49.09
C GLY A 108 -0.58 37.41 -48.60
N LYS A 109 0.38 37.55 -49.55
CA LYS A 109 1.40 38.62 -49.62
C LYS A 109 2.62 38.54 -48.65
N PRO A 110 3.87 38.55 -49.17
CA PRO A 110 5.07 38.68 -48.35
C PRO A 110 5.21 40.13 -47.87
N GLY A 111 5.16 40.34 -46.55
CA GLY A 111 5.28 41.66 -45.95
C GLY A 111 5.87 41.61 -44.56
N SER A 112 7.11 42.11 -44.48
CA SER A 112 7.76 42.77 -43.32
C SER A 112 8.12 41.93 -42.08
N PRO A 113 9.36 42.06 -41.55
CA PRO A 113 9.80 41.40 -40.33
C PRO A 113 9.09 41.98 -39.10
N THR A 114 8.53 41.11 -38.26
CA THR A 114 7.88 41.44 -36.99
C THR A 114 8.92 41.52 -35.85
N PRO A 115 8.81 42.51 -34.95
CA PRO A 115 9.83 42.79 -33.94
C PRO A 115 9.86 41.76 -32.80
N SER A 116 11.05 41.62 -32.23
CA SER A 116 11.40 40.79 -31.08
C SER A 116 10.55 41.09 -29.83
N PRO A 117 10.04 40.07 -29.11
CA PRO A 117 9.26 40.30 -27.90
C PRO A 117 10.16 40.81 -26.74
N SER A 118 9.72 41.94 -26.19
CA SER A 118 10.26 42.62 -25.00
C SER A 118 10.15 41.74 -23.74
N PRO A 119 11.13 41.79 -22.82
CA PRO A 119 11.12 40.97 -21.61
C PRO A 119 9.94 41.29 -20.67
N SER A 120 9.36 40.21 -20.14
CA SER A 120 8.22 40.19 -19.21
C SER A 120 8.57 40.83 -17.86
N PRO A 121 7.67 41.64 -17.26
CA PRO A 121 7.93 42.29 -15.98
C PRO A 121 7.97 41.28 -14.82
N THR A 122 8.92 41.51 -13.92
CA THR A 122 9.13 40.77 -12.68
C THR A 122 7.96 40.99 -11.72
N PRO A 123 7.28 39.94 -11.21
CA PRO A 123 6.20 40.11 -10.25
C PRO A 123 6.71 40.60 -8.90
N THR A 124 6.09 41.67 -8.42
CA THR A 124 6.33 42.30 -7.12
C THR A 124 5.79 41.42 -5.98
N PRO A 125 6.52 41.24 -4.86
CA PRO A 125 6.06 40.39 -3.77
C PRO A 125 4.80 40.96 -3.10
N THR A 126 3.79 40.11 -2.98
CA THR A 126 2.53 40.40 -2.29
C THR A 126 2.75 40.41 -0.76
N PRO A 127 2.19 41.38 -0.02
CA PRO A 127 2.42 41.50 1.42
C PRO A 127 1.80 40.36 2.23
N THR A 128 2.55 39.97 3.26
CA THR A 128 2.19 38.96 4.27
C THR A 128 0.95 39.38 5.07
N PRO A 129 -0.13 38.58 5.12
CA PRO A 129 -1.27 38.88 5.98
C PRO A 129 -0.94 38.61 7.46
N THR A 130 -1.22 39.62 8.27
CA THR A 130 -1.21 39.61 9.74
C THR A 130 -2.28 38.67 10.28
N PRO A 131 -1.98 37.79 11.26
CA PRO A 131 -3.01 36.94 11.87
C PRO A 131 -3.91 37.77 12.80
N SER A 132 -5.20 37.84 12.47
CA SER A 132 -6.24 38.35 13.37
C SER A 132 -6.75 37.21 14.25
N THR A 133 -6.60 37.37 15.56
CA THR A 133 -7.17 36.49 16.59
C THR A 133 -8.58 36.94 16.94
N SER A 134 -9.58 36.12 16.64
CA SER A 134 -10.84 36.14 17.38
C SER A 134 -11.52 34.75 17.34
N PRO A 135 -11.72 34.10 18.50
CA PRO A 135 -12.49 32.88 18.62
C PRO A 135 -13.93 33.22 19.05
N SER A 136 -14.93 32.88 18.23
CA SER A 136 -16.27 32.50 18.71
C SER A 136 -17.20 32.29 17.52
N SER A 137 -17.63 31.05 17.31
CA SER A 137 -19.03 30.72 17.06
C SER A 137 -19.17 29.23 16.76
N SER A 138 -19.98 28.57 17.57
CA SER A 138 -20.57 27.25 17.31
C SER A 138 -21.30 27.21 15.96
N PRO A 139 -21.13 26.15 15.14
CA PRO A 139 -22.15 25.79 14.17
C PRO A 139 -22.67 24.37 14.43
N SER A 140 -23.90 24.29 14.94
CA SER A 140 -24.79 23.16 14.67
C SER A 140 -25.28 23.30 13.22
N GLY A 141 -24.49 22.79 12.28
CA GLY A 141 -24.86 22.70 10.87
C GLY A 141 -24.77 21.25 10.44
N SER A 142 -25.92 20.58 10.36
CA SER A 142 -26.02 19.27 9.71
C SER A 142 -25.59 19.44 8.24
N PRO A 143 -24.48 18.80 7.79
CA PRO A 143 -24.05 18.97 6.42
C PRO A 143 -25.05 18.28 5.50
N SER A 144 -25.83 19.08 4.78
CA SER A 144 -26.57 18.62 3.61
C SER A 144 -25.55 17.99 2.64
N PRO A 145 -25.76 16.76 2.16
CA PRO A 145 -24.82 16.10 1.27
C PRO A 145 -24.70 16.92 -0.02
N GLN A 146 -23.60 17.65 -0.14
CA GLN A 146 -23.26 18.38 -1.35
C GLN A 146 -23.07 17.33 -2.46
N ALA A 147 -23.90 17.41 -3.50
CA ALA A 147 -23.75 16.57 -4.68
C ALA A 147 -22.36 16.81 -5.26
N SER A 148 -21.43 15.90 -4.94
CA SER A 148 -20.06 15.95 -5.44
C SER A 148 -20.14 15.74 -6.94
N ALA A 149 -19.94 16.82 -7.71
CA ALA A 149 -19.88 16.76 -9.17
C ALA A 149 -18.96 15.59 -9.57
N THR A 150 -19.52 14.62 -10.30
CA THR A 150 -18.76 13.46 -10.77
C THR A 150 -17.54 13.98 -11.53
N PRO A 151 -16.30 13.74 -11.07
CA PRO A 151 -15.12 14.24 -11.74
C PRO A 151 -15.08 13.73 -13.17
N ALA A 152 -15.10 14.63 -14.14
CA ALA A 152 -14.95 14.31 -15.55
C ALA A 152 -13.50 13.86 -15.81
N GLY A 153 -13.25 12.55 -15.81
CA GLY A 153 -11.92 12.00 -16.06
C GLY A 153 -11.79 10.54 -15.62
N PRO A 154 -10.63 9.91 -15.92
CA PRO A 154 -10.33 8.59 -15.42
C PRO A 154 -10.23 8.61 -13.89
N GLN A 155 -10.82 7.59 -13.27
CA GLN A 155 -10.91 7.44 -11.82
C GLN A 155 -10.25 6.13 -11.39
N MET A 156 -9.67 6.15 -10.20
CA MET A 156 -9.14 5.00 -9.49
C MET A 156 -9.99 4.76 -8.25
N THR A 157 -10.44 3.54 -8.06
CA THR A 157 -11.17 3.13 -6.86
C THR A 157 -10.30 2.20 -6.03
N LEU A 158 -10.09 2.57 -4.77
CA LEU A 158 -9.35 1.80 -3.78
C LEU A 158 -10.33 1.14 -2.83
N HIS A 159 -10.13 -0.15 -2.58
CA HIS A 159 -10.86 -0.91 -1.57
C HIS A 159 -9.87 -1.61 -0.64
N ILE A 160 -9.94 -1.32 0.66
CA ILE A 160 -9.05 -1.92 1.66
C ILE A 160 -9.78 -3.02 2.45
N GLN A 161 -9.08 -4.08 2.80
CA GLN A 161 -9.63 -5.12 3.67
C GLN A 161 -8.57 -5.55 4.69
N ALA A 162 -8.85 -5.29 5.97
CA ALA A 162 -7.96 -5.64 7.06
C ALA A 162 -8.20 -7.06 7.61
N LEU A 163 -7.12 -7.78 7.86
CA LEU A 163 -7.07 -9.14 8.41
C LEU A 163 -7.98 -10.10 7.63
N THR A 164 -7.76 -10.16 6.31
CA THR A 164 -8.60 -10.95 5.42
C THR A 164 -8.06 -12.36 5.26
N SER A 165 -8.93 -13.35 5.44
CA SER A 165 -8.67 -14.74 5.07
C SER A 165 -8.87 -15.01 3.58
N ASP A 166 -9.45 -14.06 2.84
CA ASP A 166 -9.68 -14.14 1.38
C ASP A 166 -8.44 -13.72 0.57
N ALA A 167 -7.43 -13.13 1.21
CA ALA A 167 -6.20 -12.80 0.49
C ALA A 167 -5.49 -14.08 0.00
N PRO A 168 -4.85 -14.03 -1.19
CA PRO A 168 -3.96 -15.09 -1.63
C PRO A 168 -2.93 -15.44 -0.54
N PRO A 169 -2.50 -16.71 -0.46
CA PRO A 169 -1.32 -17.03 0.33
C PRO A 169 -0.08 -16.37 -0.29
N MET A 170 0.91 -16.06 0.55
CA MET A 170 2.14 -15.45 0.09
C MET A 170 2.89 -16.41 -0.84
N VAL A 171 3.28 -15.94 -2.02
CA VAL A 171 4.02 -16.74 -3.01
C VAL A 171 5.51 -16.69 -2.70
N LYS A 172 6.16 -17.85 -2.58
CA LYS A 172 7.58 -17.96 -2.19
C LYS A 172 7.87 -17.25 -0.85
N PRO A 173 7.31 -17.73 0.27
CA PRO A 173 7.79 -17.30 1.57
C PRO A 173 9.29 -17.56 1.68
N ASP A 174 10.00 -16.64 2.32
CA ASP A 174 11.37 -16.93 2.75
C ASP A 174 11.32 -18.24 3.52
N THR A 175 12.20 -19.18 3.18
CA THR A 175 12.24 -20.52 3.78
C THR A 175 12.48 -20.46 5.29
N LYS A 176 12.93 -19.30 5.81
CA LYS A 176 13.13 -19.05 7.24
C LYS A 176 11.94 -18.43 7.97
N SER A 177 10.91 -17.95 7.27
CA SER A 177 9.72 -17.39 7.90
C SER A 177 8.81 -18.51 8.41
N ALA A 178 8.55 -18.54 9.72
CA ALA A 178 7.78 -19.57 10.43
C ALA A 178 6.26 -19.61 10.09
N GLY A 179 5.86 -19.00 8.99
CA GLY A 179 4.47 -18.72 8.62
C GLY A 179 4.33 -17.25 8.25
N THR A 180 3.47 -16.96 7.28
CA THR A 180 3.13 -15.57 6.91
C THR A 180 1.63 -15.40 6.89
N VAL A 181 1.18 -14.26 7.38
CA VAL A 181 -0.25 -13.92 7.46
C VAL A 181 -0.53 -12.64 6.69
N ALA A 182 -1.60 -12.66 5.89
CA ALA A 182 -2.09 -11.46 5.23
C ALA A 182 -2.70 -10.50 6.26
N LEU A 183 -2.11 -9.31 6.37
CA LEU A 183 -2.56 -8.27 7.30
C LEU A 183 -3.54 -7.30 6.65
N VAL A 184 -3.26 -6.91 5.40
CA VAL A 184 -4.07 -5.95 4.64
C VAL A 184 -4.08 -6.35 3.18
N ALA A 185 -5.25 -6.33 2.56
CA ALA A 185 -5.43 -6.43 1.12
C ALA A 185 -5.96 -5.10 0.58
N LEU A 186 -5.27 -4.51 -0.39
CA LEU A 186 -5.69 -3.30 -1.09
C LEU A 186 -6.00 -3.65 -2.54
N ARG A 187 -7.28 -3.57 -2.92
CA ARG A 187 -7.75 -3.73 -4.29
C ARG A 187 -7.82 -2.35 -4.96
N LEU A 188 -7.17 -2.22 -6.11
CA LEU A 188 -7.17 -1.05 -6.97
C LEU A 188 -7.92 -1.40 -8.26
N THR A 189 -8.87 -0.57 -8.65
CA THR A 189 -9.59 -0.67 -9.93
C THR A 189 -9.60 0.67 -10.64
N THR A 190 -9.61 0.67 -11.98
CA THR A 190 -9.66 1.90 -12.79
C THR A 190 -10.93 1.96 -13.63
N SER A 191 -11.46 3.17 -13.83
CA SER A 191 -12.61 3.41 -14.72
C SER A 191 -12.23 3.54 -16.20
N ALA A 192 -10.93 3.61 -16.50
CA ALA A 192 -10.36 3.70 -17.85
C ALA A 192 -8.99 3.02 -17.91
N ASP A 193 -8.54 2.70 -19.12
CA ASP A 193 -7.19 2.19 -19.36
C ASP A 193 -6.18 3.24 -18.89
N THR A 194 -5.32 2.85 -17.95
CA THR A 194 -4.33 3.74 -17.33
C THR A 194 -2.98 3.05 -17.35
N THR A 195 -1.95 3.75 -17.81
CA THR A 195 -0.58 3.25 -17.69
C THR A 195 0.04 3.81 -16.43
N ILE A 196 0.48 2.93 -15.54
CA ILE A 196 1.28 3.25 -14.36
C ILE A 196 2.73 2.95 -14.73
N PHE A 197 3.65 3.88 -14.48
CA PHE A 197 5.06 3.64 -14.73
C PHE A 197 5.92 4.40 -13.73
N GLY A 198 7.15 3.93 -13.52
CA GLY A 198 8.09 4.59 -12.64
C GLY A 198 7.96 4.16 -11.19
N GLY A 199 8.25 5.09 -10.28
CA GLY A 199 8.24 4.84 -8.85
C GLY A 199 6.82 4.73 -8.32
N ALA A 200 6.62 3.73 -7.47
CA ALA A 200 5.43 3.60 -6.66
C ALA A 200 5.84 3.54 -5.19
N ARG A 201 5.01 4.13 -4.34
CA ARG A 201 5.21 4.13 -2.90
C ARG A 201 3.91 3.79 -2.23
N ILE A 202 3.96 2.86 -1.28
CA ILE A 202 2.84 2.59 -0.39
C ILE A 202 3.29 2.70 1.07
N ALA A 203 2.56 3.48 1.85
CA ALA A 203 2.78 3.62 3.28
C ALA A 203 1.56 3.08 4.02
N TYR A 204 1.73 2.01 4.78
CA TYR A 204 0.70 1.43 5.65
C TYR A 204 0.88 1.96 7.07
N THR A 205 -0.20 2.41 7.69
CA THR A 205 -0.24 2.66 9.13
C THR A 205 -0.86 1.44 9.79
N LEU A 206 -0.09 0.78 10.66
CA LEU A 206 -0.52 -0.44 11.34
C LEU A 206 -0.87 -0.15 12.80
N PRO A 207 -1.79 -0.93 13.41
CA PRO A 207 -1.94 -0.96 14.86
C PRO A 207 -0.61 -1.31 15.54
N LYS A 208 -0.24 -0.61 16.61
CA LYS A 208 1.03 -0.83 17.35
C LYS A 208 1.27 -2.30 17.71
N ALA A 209 0.21 -3.04 18.03
CA ALA A 209 0.30 -4.45 18.35
C ALA A 209 0.89 -5.29 17.22
N GLN A 210 0.68 -4.92 15.95
CA GLN A 210 1.10 -5.69 14.76
C GLN A 210 2.57 -5.52 14.38
N ILE A 211 3.32 -4.69 15.09
CA ILE A 211 4.65 -4.25 14.66
C ILE A 211 5.80 -5.05 15.30
N PRO A 212 5.84 -5.27 16.63
CA PRO A 212 7.00 -5.84 17.28
C PRO A 212 7.34 -7.25 16.77
N GLY A 213 8.62 -7.48 16.48
CA GLY A 213 9.17 -8.80 16.15
C GLY A 213 8.68 -9.40 14.82
N ARG A 214 8.08 -8.59 13.94
CA ARG A 214 7.60 -9.02 12.62
C ARG A 214 8.43 -8.41 11.52
N GLY A 215 8.80 -9.21 10.55
CA GLY A 215 9.12 -8.71 9.23
C GLY A 215 7.85 -8.46 8.42
N PHE A 216 7.99 -7.74 7.30
CA PHE A 216 6.89 -7.44 6.41
C PHE A 216 7.31 -7.52 4.95
N ALA A 217 6.38 -7.94 4.11
CA ALA A 217 6.53 -7.92 2.66
C ALA A 217 5.20 -7.54 2.00
N VAL A 218 5.27 -6.88 0.84
CA VAL A 218 4.11 -6.62 -0.01
C VAL A 218 4.23 -7.49 -1.25
N GLN A 219 3.15 -8.13 -1.67
CA GLN A 219 3.09 -8.75 -2.99
C GLN A 219 2.02 -8.10 -3.86
N LEU A 220 2.32 -7.97 -5.14
CA LEU A 220 1.42 -7.49 -6.15
C LEU A 220 0.84 -8.67 -6.93
N PHE A 221 -0.48 -8.67 -7.05
CA PHE A 221 -1.25 -9.63 -7.84
C PHE A 221 -2.15 -8.90 -8.83
N GLN A 222 -2.42 -9.57 -9.94
CA GLN A 222 -3.42 -9.18 -10.92
C GLN A 222 -4.63 -10.12 -10.76
N GLU A 223 -5.78 -9.58 -10.34
CA GLU A 223 -7.02 -10.35 -10.19
C GLU A 223 -7.70 -10.46 -11.55
N VAL A 224 -7.65 -11.65 -12.15
CA VAL A 224 -8.25 -11.93 -13.46
C VAL A 224 -9.55 -12.70 -13.25
N HIS A 225 -10.66 -12.10 -13.63
CA HIS A 225 -11.96 -12.77 -13.63
C HIS A 225 -12.09 -13.68 -14.86
N ARG A 226 -12.11 -15.00 -14.66
CA ARG A 226 -12.40 -15.99 -15.71
C ARG A 226 -13.69 -16.73 -15.38
N LYS A 227 -14.75 -16.46 -16.17
CA LYS A 227 -16.10 -17.02 -15.98
C LYS A 227 -16.66 -16.69 -14.60
N LYS A 228 -16.73 -17.68 -13.69
CA LYS A 228 -17.26 -17.58 -12.32
C LYS A 228 -16.16 -17.67 -11.24
N LYS A 229 -14.88 -17.60 -11.62
CA LYS A 229 -13.74 -17.69 -10.69
C LYS A 229 -12.83 -16.47 -10.86
N SER A 230 -12.42 -15.90 -9.73
CA SER A 230 -11.26 -15.01 -9.68
C SER A 230 -10.00 -15.85 -9.63
N VAL A 231 -8.99 -15.45 -10.39
CA VAL A 231 -7.64 -16.02 -10.32
C VAL A 231 -6.67 -14.87 -10.08
N ASP A 232 -5.99 -14.90 -8.94
CA ASP A 232 -4.96 -13.92 -8.61
C ASP A 232 -3.61 -14.38 -9.19
N THR A 233 -3.11 -13.62 -10.16
CA THR A 233 -1.83 -13.90 -10.82
C THR A 233 -0.74 -13.11 -10.12
N PHE A 234 0.24 -13.79 -9.52
CA PHE A 234 1.38 -13.17 -8.85
C PHE A 234 2.27 -12.42 -9.86
N ILE A 235 2.65 -11.19 -9.51
CA ILE A 235 3.46 -10.31 -10.35
C ILE A 235 4.83 -10.07 -9.74
N GLY A 236 4.89 -9.82 -8.42
CA GLY A 236 6.16 -9.55 -7.74
C GLY A 236 6.04 -9.40 -6.23
N THR A 237 7.19 -9.48 -5.56
CA THR A 237 7.35 -9.31 -4.11
C THR A 237 8.24 -8.08 -3.85
N TYR A 238 7.87 -7.33 -2.82
CA TYR A 238 8.58 -6.15 -2.32
C TYR A 238 8.75 -6.31 -0.81
N ASP A 239 9.93 -6.74 -0.39
CA ASP A 239 10.29 -7.02 1.01
C ASP A 239 11.05 -5.87 1.68
N THR A 240 11.57 -4.93 0.89
CA THR A 240 12.30 -3.78 1.39
C THR A 240 11.33 -2.73 1.91
N SER A 241 11.35 -2.51 3.23
CA SER A 241 10.50 -1.55 3.91
C SER A 241 11.25 -0.68 4.90
N THR A 242 10.69 0.49 5.20
CA THR A 242 11.16 1.36 6.28
C THR A 242 10.01 1.59 7.25
N LEU A 243 10.23 1.25 8.52
CA LEU A 243 9.29 1.48 9.61
C LEU A 243 9.63 2.79 10.33
N LYS A 244 8.68 3.72 10.38
CA LYS A 244 8.76 4.97 11.17
C LYS A 244 7.55 5.05 12.09
N GLY A 245 7.75 4.82 13.39
CA GLY A 245 6.66 4.72 14.35
C GLY A 245 5.73 3.55 14.01
N THR A 246 4.50 3.86 13.61
CA THR A 246 3.50 2.86 13.15
C THR A 246 3.37 2.77 11.64
N THR A 247 4.18 3.53 10.90
CA THR A 247 4.06 3.66 9.45
C THR A 247 5.15 2.86 8.76
N LEU A 248 4.73 1.84 8.03
CA LEU A 248 5.58 0.97 7.22
C LEU A 248 5.52 1.42 5.76
N THR A 249 6.65 1.84 5.21
CA THR A 249 6.73 2.37 3.83
C THR A 249 7.50 1.40 2.94
N PHE A 250 6.93 1.08 1.79
CA PHE A 250 7.58 0.36 0.70
C PHE A 250 7.70 1.29 -0.50
N SER A 251 8.85 1.23 -1.16
CA SER A 251 9.11 1.91 -2.42
C SER A 251 9.50 0.86 -3.44
N PHE A 252 8.90 0.90 -4.62
CA PHE A 252 9.20 -0.05 -5.68
C PHE A 252 9.11 0.60 -7.04
N VAL A 253 9.95 0.13 -7.96
CA VAL A 253 9.88 0.54 -9.37
C VAL A 253 8.90 -0.41 -10.05
N THR A 254 7.80 0.15 -10.52
CA THR A 254 6.85 -0.63 -11.32
C THR A 254 7.34 -0.67 -12.77
N PRO A 255 7.39 -1.85 -13.42
CA PRO A 255 7.50 -1.89 -14.86
C PRO A 255 6.30 -1.14 -15.46
N LYS A 256 6.40 -0.72 -16.73
CA LYS A 256 5.28 -0.08 -17.42
C LYS A 256 4.05 -1.00 -17.36
N LEU A 257 3.12 -0.66 -16.49
CA LEU A 257 1.96 -1.46 -16.13
C LEU A 257 0.73 -0.85 -16.78
N LEU A 258 0.20 -1.53 -17.80
CA LEU A 258 -1.08 -1.14 -18.40
C LEU A 258 -2.21 -1.74 -17.58
N VAL A 259 -2.88 -0.92 -16.79
CA VAL A 259 -4.07 -1.29 -16.04
C VAL A 259 -5.28 -1.05 -16.93
N LYS A 260 -5.94 -2.12 -17.39
CA LYS A 260 -7.13 -1.99 -18.24
C LYS A 260 -8.33 -1.55 -17.41
N LYS A 261 -9.28 -0.89 -18.06
CA LYS A 261 -10.57 -0.52 -17.48
C LYS A 261 -11.24 -1.74 -16.84
N GLY A 262 -11.66 -1.59 -15.58
CA GLY A 262 -12.33 -2.63 -14.81
C GLY A 262 -11.44 -3.77 -14.33
N GLU A 263 -10.14 -3.71 -14.62
CA GLU A 263 -9.17 -4.66 -14.09
C GLU A 263 -8.91 -4.37 -12.61
N THR A 264 -8.76 -5.44 -11.82
CA THR A 264 -8.48 -5.33 -10.39
C THR A 264 -7.03 -5.75 -10.11
N TRP A 265 -6.29 -4.86 -9.49
CA TRP A 265 -4.94 -5.12 -8.99
C TRP A 265 -4.99 -5.23 -7.48
N LEU A 266 -4.27 -6.19 -6.92
CA LEU A 266 -4.32 -6.51 -5.50
C LEU A 266 -2.91 -6.37 -4.90
N LEU A 267 -2.74 -5.44 -3.97
CA LEU A 267 -1.55 -5.34 -3.14
C LEU A 267 -1.86 -5.98 -1.79
N VAL A 268 -1.11 -7.00 -1.42
CA VAL A 268 -1.28 -7.68 -0.12
C VAL A 268 -0.07 -7.42 0.75
N LEU A 269 -0.29 -6.82 1.92
CA LEU A 269 0.70 -6.70 2.97
C LEU A 269 0.67 -7.97 3.82
N TYR A 270 1.79 -8.69 3.83
CA TYR A 270 2.03 -9.81 4.71
C TYR A 270 2.94 -9.39 5.87
N GLY A 271 2.78 -10.07 6.99
CA GLY A 271 3.78 -10.09 8.04
C GLY A 271 4.02 -11.51 8.52
N ASP A 272 5.20 -11.76 9.08
CA ASP A 272 5.50 -13.04 9.72
C ASP A 272 4.43 -13.37 10.76
N GLU A 273 4.05 -14.64 10.91
CA GLU A 273 3.23 -15.05 12.04
C GLU A 273 3.91 -14.63 13.34
N ARG A 274 3.12 -14.16 14.31
CA ARG A 274 3.75 -13.87 15.60
C ARG A 274 4.21 -15.20 16.15
N PRO A 275 5.42 -15.31 16.70
CA PRO A 275 5.72 -16.46 17.54
C PRO A 275 4.60 -16.50 18.57
N THR A 276 3.76 -17.53 18.50
CA THR A 276 2.78 -17.79 19.54
C THR A 276 3.64 -17.94 20.78
N THR A 277 3.62 -16.95 21.66
CA THR A 277 4.27 -17.08 22.97
C THR A 277 3.72 -18.39 23.50
N PRO A 278 4.56 -19.42 23.71
CA PRO A 278 4.06 -20.74 24.09
C PRO A 278 3.19 -20.48 25.31
N SER A 279 1.88 -20.73 25.15
CA SER A 279 0.92 -20.55 26.23
C SER A 279 1.57 -21.21 27.44
N PRO A 280 1.78 -20.48 28.55
CA PRO A 280 2.56 -21.00 29.66
C PRO A 280 2.02 -22.38 29.97
N SER A 281 2.85 -23.39 29.71
CA SER A 281 2.45 -24.78 29.89
C SER A 281 1.84 -24.85 31.28
N PRO A 282 0.57 -25.30 31.45
CA PRO A 282 -0.14 -25.19 32.71
C PRO A 282 0.78 -25.76 33.77
N SER A 283 1.27 -24.87 34.64
CA SER A 283 2.28 -25.20 35.63
C SER A 283 1.71 -26.37 36.39
N ALA A 284 2.36 -27.54 36.25
CA ALA A 284 1.90 -28.78 36.86
C ALA A 284 1.73 -28.47 38.33
N SER A 285 0.47 -28.39 38.77
CA SER A 285 0.12 -28.10 40.15
C SER A 285 0.67 -29.26 40.95
N ALA A 286 1.84 -29.05 41.56
CA ALA A 286 2.45 -30.02 42.44
C ALA A 286 1.51 -30.21 43.63
N SER A 287 0.70 -31.25 43.56
CA SER A 287 -0.12 -31.72 44.66
C SER A 287 0.82 -32.18 45.77
N ALA A 288 1.08 -31.29 46.73
CA ALA A 288 1.82 -31.63 47.93
C ALA A 288 0.93 -32.53 48.80
N SER A 289 1.11 -33.84 48.66
CA SER A 289 0.55 -34.84 49.57
C SER A 289 1.36 -34.82 50.87
N ALA A 290 0.91 -34.05 51.85
CA ALA A 290 1.43 -34.11 53.21
C ALA A 290 0.82 -35.32 53.95
N SER A 291 1.64 -36.32 54.26
CA SER A 291 1.33 -37.37 55.25
C SER A 291 1.95 -36.99 56.60
N PRO A 292 1.16 -36.78 57.67
CA PRO A 292 1.69 -36.76 59.03
C PRO A 292 1.70 -38.19 59.60
N ALA A 293 2.89 -38.72 59.89
CA ALA A 293 3.05 -39.93 60.69
C ALA A 293 2.92 -39.56 62.17
N ALA A 294 1.87 -40.06 62.81
CA ALA A 294 1.63 -39.92 64.24
C ALA A 294 2.58 -40.81 65.06
N SER A 295 3.02 -40.26 66.20
CA SER A 295 3.79 -40.92 67.26
C SER A 295 3.03 -42.07 67.90
N ALA A 296 3.74 -43.15 68.21
CA ALA A 296 3.39 -44.06 69.30
C ALA A 296 4.69 -44.44 70.04
N SER A 297 4.78 -43.99 71.30
CA SER A 297 5.76 -44.46 72.29
C SER A 297 5.14 -45.61 73.11
N PRO A 298 5.92 -46.62 73.53
CA PRO A 298 5.61 -47.41 74.72
C PRO A 298 6.03 -46.67 76.01
#